data_AF-K1QRB2-F1
#
_entry.id   AF-K1QRB2-F1
#
_cell.length_a   1.000
_cell.length_b   1.000
_cell.length_c   1.000
_cell.angle_alpha   90.00
_cell.angle_beta   90.00
_cell.angle_gamma   90.00
#
_symmetry.space_group_name_H-M   'P 1'
#
loop_
_entity.id
_entity.type
_entity.pdbx_description
1 polymer ?
#
loop_
_entity_poly.entity_id
_entity_poly.type
_entity_poly.pdbx_seq_one_letter_code
_entity_poly.pdbx_strand_id
1 'polypeptide(L)'
;MNYKDELRGSAVAKHHNYVDNHEELDLVLFFQDQFWRRESCYTIATWLSSRRAEEREAAYLYRKETKGPSTIEERFDSLVMSSTSQKHRNFVQEPMGEKTVSALAGIGYVLGGRLVERGFDKTYVVLGQYLVFKKDEQRFKKWLNDTCGANAKQQEDCHQCIKGWCENFL
;
A
#
# COMPACT_ATOMS: atom_id res chain seq x y z
N MET A 1 19.94 24.40 -32.22
CA MET A 1 20.30 25.85 -32.20
C MET A 1 19.24 26.55 -31.36
N ASN A 2 19.53 27.29 -30.30
CA ASN A 2 20.78 27.65 -29.67
C ASN A 2 20.40 28.07 -28.25
N TYR A 3 20.82 27.30 -27.24
CA TYR A 3 20.86 27.76 -25.85
C TYR A 3 22.16 28.55 -25.73
N LYS A 4 22.01 29.86 -25.91
CA LYS A 4 23.04 30.87 -25.66
C LYS A 4 22.60 31.60 -24.41
N ASP A 5 23.35 31.42 -23.34
CA ASP A 5 24.23 32.47 -22.83
C ASP A 5 23.70 32.98 -21.48
N GLU A 6 24.07 32.31 -20.40
CA GLU A 6 24.37 33.01 -19.15
C GLU A 6 25.49 32.22 -18.42
N LEU A 7 26.75 32.59 -18.68
CA LEU A 7 27.63 33.33 -17.76
C LEU A 7 27.91 32.51 -16.47
N ARG A 8 29.14 32.26 -16.01
CA ARG A 8 30.44 32.93 -16.23
C ARG A 8 31.51 32.16 -15.43
N GLY A 9 32.74 32.12 -15.96
CA GLY A 9 34.01 32.11 -15.18
C GLY A 9 34.30 30.84 -14.37
N SER A 10 35.07 29.87 -14.87
CA SER A 10 36.53 29.90 -15.06
C SER A 10 37.32 30.42 -13.85
N ALA A 11 38.05 29.47 -13.24
CA ALA A 11 39.37 29.55 -12.62
C ALA A 11 39.82 30.90 -12.02
N VAL A 12 40.29 30.87 -10.76
CA VAL A 12 41.64 31.35 -10.36
C VAL A 12 41.85 31.05 -8.87
N ALA A 13 43.06 30.58 -8.60
CA ALA A 13 43.58 30.22 -7.29
C ALA A 13 44.05 31.43 -6.45
N LYS A 14 44.38 31.11 -5.19
CA LYS A 14 45.42 31.71 -4.30
C LYS A 14 44.96 32.62 -3.14
N HIS A 15 45.18 32.05 -1.95
CA HIS A 15 45.99 32.53 -0.81
C HIS A 15 45.51 33.66 0.13
N HIS A 16 45.72 33.32 1.42
CA HIS A 16 46.08 34.16 2.59
C HIS A 16 44.99 35.07 3.17
N ASN A 17 44.91 35.34 4.48
CA ASN A 17 45.60 34.93 5.71
C ASN A 17 44.79 35.58 6.85
N TYR A 18 44.62 34.92 8.00
CA TYR A 18 44.51 35.55 9.33
C TYR A 18 44.56 34.44 10.39
N VAL A 19 45.73 34.03 10.88
CA VAL A 19 46.50 34.55 12.04
C VAL A 19 45.76 34.45 13.39
N ASP A 20 46.29 33.52 14.20
CA ASP A 20 46.45 33.47 15.66
C ASP A 20 45.38 34.06 16.59
N ASN A 21 44.88 33.23 17.53
CA ASN A 21 45.42 33.26 18.89
C ASN A 21 44.85 32.12 19.76
N HIS A 22 45.78 31.29 20.21
CA HIS A 22 45.74 30.42 21.37
C HIS A 22 45.24 31.19 22.60
N GLU A 23 44.07 30.84 23.18
CA GLU A 23 43.73 30.94 24.63
C GLU A 23 42.24 30.72 24.99
N GLU A 24 41.44 30.00 24.19
CA GLU A 24 40.05 29.68 24.58
C GLU A 24 39.69 28.18 24.53
N LEU A 25 40.70 27.30 24.59
CA LEU A 25 40.49 25.85 24.62
C LEU A 25 40.54 25.22 26.03
N ASP A 26 40.72 26.01 27.09
CA ASP A 26 40.88 25.48 28.46
C ASP A 26 39.64 25.61 29.37
N LEU A 27 38.51 26.16 28.91
CA LEU A 27 37.29 26.25 29.74
C LEU A 27 36.14 25.34 29.29
N VAL A 28 36.04 25.01 28.01
CA VAL A 28 35.00 24.07 27.52
C VAL A 28 35.36 22.62 27.89
N LEU A 29 36.65 22.27 27.92
CA LEU A 29 37.11 20.97 28.40
C LEU A 29 37.11 20.87 29.93
N PHE A 30 37.12 21.99 30.65
CA PHE A 30 37.05 21.99 32.12
C PHE A 30 35.61 21.84 32.65
N PHE A 31 34.60 22.35 31.92
CA PHE A 31 33.19 22.11 32.28
C PHE A 31 32.66 20.73 31.83
N GLN A 32 33.43 19.98 31.04
CA GLN A 32 33.13 18.58 30.72
C GLN A 32 33.71 17.59 31.75
N ASP A 33 34.56 18.03 32.68
CA ASP A 33 35.30 17.14 33.60
C ASP A 33 34.73 17.09 35.03
N GLN A 34 33.80 17.98 35.41
CA GLN A 34 33.14 17.96 36.74
C GLN A 34 31.71 17.41 36.74
N PHE A 35 31.09 17.17 35.57
CA PHE A 35 29.81 16.44 35.50
C PHE A 35 30.00 14.91 35.37
N TRP A 36 31.25 14.45 35.25
CA TRP A 36 31.63 13.03 35.18
C TRP A 36 32.23 12.49 36.48
N ARG A 37 32.10 13.21 37.61
CA ARG A 37 32.36 12.65 38.94
C ARG A 37 31.07 12.52 39.75
N ARG A 38 30.71 11.23 39.96
CA ARG A 38 29.64 10.66 40.79
C ARG A 38 28.28 10.57 40.11
N GLU A 39 27.76 9.34 40.12
CA GLU A 39 26.51 8.88 39.49
C GLU A 39 26.64 8.76 37.96
N SER A 40 26.67 7.61 37.30
CA SER A 40 26.60 6.22 37.69
C SER A 40 27.00 5.49 36.40
N CYS A 41 28.05 4.66 36.40
CA CYS A 41 28.46 3.92 35.20
C CYS A 41 27.32 3.01 34.67
N TYR A 42 26.32 2.72 35.52
CA TYR A 42 25.08 2.09 35.10
C TYR A 42 24.29 2.96 34.12
N THR A 43 24.21 4.28 34.30
CA THR A 43 23.39 5.19 33.47
C THR A 43 23.90 5.29 32.03
N ILE A 44 25.22 5.36 31.82
CA ILE A 44 25.81 5.39 30.47
C ILE A 44 25.76 4.01 29.82
N ALA A 45 25.97 2.94 30.59
CA ALA A 45 25.79 1.58 30.10
C ALA A 45 24.33 1.31 29.69
N THR A 46 23.34 1.79 30.45
CA THR A 46 21.91 1.68 30.09
C THR A 46 21.53 2.58 28.93
N TRP A 47 22.09 3.79 28.84
CA TRP A 47 21.84 4.70 27.72
C TRP A 47 22.44 4.18 26.41
N LEU A 48 23.69 3.69 26.43
CA LEU A 48 24.32 3.03 25.27
C LEU A 48 23.62 1.71 24.91
N SER A 49 23.11 0.97 25.89
CA SER A 49 22.34 -0.26 25.64
C SER A 49 20.96 0.05 25.06
N SER A 50 20.30 1.12 25.53
CA SER A 50 19.02 1.59 24.98
C SER A 50 19.20 2.13 23.56
N ARG A 51 20.24 2.92 23.32
CA ARG A 51 20.59 3.42 21.98
C ARG A 51 20.99 2.29 21.01
N ARG A 52 21.69 1.24 21.47
CA ARG A 52 21.91 0.02 20.65
C ARG A 52 20.63 -0.80 20.43
N ALA A 53 19.69 -0.79 21.37
CA ALA A 53 18.41 -1.45 21.21
C ALA A 53 17.56 -0.71 20.17
N GLU A 54 17.53 0.63 20.22
CA GLU A 54 16.89 1.49 19.22
C GLU A 54 17.55 1.36 17.84
N GLU A 55 18.89 1.30 17.75
CA GLU A 55 19.60 1.05 16.49
C GLU A 55 19.30 -0.34 15.91
N ARG A 56 19.13 -1.36 16.76
CA ARG A 56 18.70 -2.71 16.35
C ARG A 56 17.24 -2.74 15.90
N GLU A 57 16.37 -2.00 16.57
CA GLU A 57 14.96 -1.89 16.25
C GLU A 57 14.77 -1.12 14.93
N ALA A 58 15.49 -0.01 14.73
CA ALA A 58 15.56 0.72 13.48
C ALA A 58 16.10 -0.15 12.34
N ALA A 59 17.17 -0.92 12.58
CA ALA A 59 17.71 -1.86 11.59
C ALA A 59 16.74 -3.03 11.29
N TYR A 60 15.94 -3.47 12.27
CA TYR A 60 14.91 -4.49 12.10
C TYR A 60 13.73 -3.97 11.27
N LEU A 61 13.20 -2.78 11.60
CA LEU A 61 12.12 -2.14 10.87
C LEU A 61 12.54 -1.80 9.44
N TYR A 62 13.73 -1.24 9.24
CA TYR A 62 14.29 -1.00 7.91
C TYR A 62 14.46 -2.28 7.10
N ARG A 63 14.94 -3.37 7.72
CA ARG A 63 15.00 -4.69 7.08
C ARG A 63 13.62 -5.24 6.74
N LYS A 64 12.61 -4.99 7.57
CA LYS A 64 11.22 -5.42 7.34
C LYS A 64 10.56 -4.65 6.19
N GLU A 65 10.84 -3.35 6.07
CA GLU A 65 10.34 -2.51 4.96
C GLU A 65 11.07 -2.76 3.63
N THR A 66 12.37 -3.10 3.66
CA THR A 66 13.16 -3.35 2.44
C THR A 66 13.09 -4.79 1.93
N LYS A 67 12.72 -5.75 2.77
CA LYS A 67 12.36 -7.09 2.31
C LYS A 67 10.96 -7.05 1.72
N GLY A 68 10.88 -6.76 0.42
CA GLY A 68 9.70 -7.05 -0.38
C GLY A 68 9.23 -8.51 -0.16
N PRO A 69 7.96 -8.82 -0.50
CA PRO A 69 7.27 -10.04 -0.11
C PRO A 69 8.15 -11.27 -0.37
N SER A 70 8.41 -12.01 0.70
CA SER A 70 9.47 -13.01 0.76
C SER A 70 9.02 -14.38 0.25
N THR A 71 7.71 -14.56 0.10
CA THR A 71 7.10 -15.75 -0.46
C THR A 71 6.41 -15.45 -1.79
N ILE A 72 6.42 -16.44 -2.68
CA ILE A 72 5.67 -16.40 -3.94
C ILE A 72 4.18 -16.21 -3.65
N GLU A 73 3.69 -16.75 -2.54
CA GLU A 73 2.32 -16.60 -2.05
C GLU A 73 1.97 -15.14 -1.71
N GLU A 74 2.80 -14.42 -0.96
CA GLU A 74 2.58 -12.99 -0.66
C GLU A 74 2.62 -12.12 -1.91
N ARG A 75 3.53 -12.43 -2.84
CA ARG A 75 3.62 -11.73 -4.12
C ARG A 75 2.43 -12.05 -5.03
N PHE A 76 1.95 -13.28 -5.00
CA PHE A 76 0.76 -13.72 -5.73
C PHE A 76 -0.50 -13.08 -5.16
N ASP A 77 -0.68 -13.04 -3.84
CA ASP A 77 -1.79 -12.37 -3.18
C ASP A 77 -1.78 -10.86 -3.46
N SER A 78 -0.62 -10.21 -3.45
CA SER A 78 -0.48 -8.80 -3.84
C SER A 78 -0.77 -8.55 -5.34
N LEU A 79 -0.40 -9.47 -6.23
CA LEU A 79 -0.69 -9.38 -7.68
C LEU A 79 -2.18 -9.68 -7.99
N VAL A 80 -2.79 -10.60 -7.24
CA VAL A 80 -4.22 -10.91 -7.30
C VAL A 80 -5.04 -9.73 -6.77
N MET A 81 -4.57 -9.07 -5.70
CA MET A 81 -5.16 -7.83 -5.17
C MET A 81 -4.98 -6.62 -6.09
N SER A 82 -3.89 -6.55 -6.88
CA SER A 82 -3.59 -5.38 -7.72
C SER A 82 -4.11 -5.44 -9.17
N SER A 83 -4.60 -6.60 -9.63
CA SER A 83 -5.13 -6.77 -10.99
C SER A 83 -6.65 -6.99 -11.04
N THR A 84 -7.43 -6.19 -10.30
CA THR A 84 -8.87 -6.11 -10.58
C THR A 84 -9.09 -5.61 -12.00
N SER A 85 -10.00 -6.25 -12.74
CA SER A 85 -10.28 -5.89 -14.13
C SER A 85 -10.74 -4.42 -14.25
N GLN A 86 -10.46 -3.75 -15.37
CA GLN A 86 -10.95 -2.38 -15.63
C GLN A 86 -12.47 -2.28 -15.42
N LYS A 87 -13.19 -3.35 -15.76
CA LYS A 87 -14.63 -3.48 -15.56
C LYS A 87 -15.04 -3.43 -14.08
N HIS A 88 -14.30 -4.13 -13.21
CA HIS A 88 -14.49 -4.06 -11.76
C HIS A 88 -14.29 -2.62 -11.26
N ARG A 89 -13.19 -1.97 -11.66
CA ARG A 89 -12.87 -0.60 -11.23
C ARG A 89 -13.97 0.40 -11.63
N ASN A 90 -14.42 0.33 -12.88
CA ASN A 90 -15.50 1.19 -13.38
C ASN A 90 -16.82 0.95 -12.65
N PHE A 91 -17.07 -0.28 -12.19
CA PHE A 91 -18.30 -0.61 -11.48
C PHE A 91 -18.29 -0.11 -10.04
N VAL A 92 -17.16 -0.27 -9.34
CA VAL A 92 -17.03 0.05 -7.90
C VAL A 92 -16.82 1.55 -7.64
N GLN A 93 -16.47 2.34 -8.65
CA GLN A 93 -16.31 3.80 -8.55
C GLN A 93 -17.62 4.59 -8.63
N GLU A 94 -18.68 4.01 -9.17
CA GLU A 94 -19.95 4.69 -9.41
C GLU A 94 -21.12 3.92 -8.77
N PRO A 95 -22.20 4.59 -8.36
CA PRO A 95 -23.42 3.90 -7.97
C PRO A 95 -23.95 3.06 -9.13
N MET A 96 -24.46 1.87 -8.79
CA MET A 96 -24.87 0.83 -9.75
C MET A 96 -25.95 1.25 -10.75
N GLY A 97 -26.89 2.11 -10.32
CA GLY A 97 -27.99 2.60 -11.14
C GLY A 97 -28.73 1.47 -11.89
N GLU A 98 -29.06 1.73 -13.16
CA GLU A 98 -29.80 0.82 -14.04
C GLU A 98 -28.90 -0.04 -14.94
N LYS A 99 -27.64 -0.25 -14.54
CA LYS A 99 -26.65 -1.04 -15.30
C LYS A 99 -27.12 -2.50 -15.44
N THR A 100 -26.97 -3.06 -16.64
CA THR A 100 -27.31 -4.46 -16.95
C THR A 100 -26.38 -5.44 -16.23
N VAL A 101 -26.82 -6.68 -16.03
CA VAL A 101 -26.02 -7.73 -15.35
C VAL A 101 -24.66 -7.99 -16.02
N SER A 102 -24.56 -7.72 -17.32
CA SER A 102 -23.32 -7.78 -18.09
C SER A 102 -22.30 -6.71 -17.70
N ALA A 103 -22.62 -5.75 -16.84
CA ALA A 103 -21.68 -4.75 -16.32
C ALA A 103 -20.84 -5.27 -15.15
N LEU A 104 -21.24 -6.36 -14.50
CA LEU A 104 -20.47 -6.99 -13.42
C LEU A 104 -19.16 -7.61 -13.93
N ALA A 105 -18.09 -7.48 -13.14
CA ALA A 105 -16.86 -8.22 -13.41
C ALA A 105 -17.13 -9.73 -13.34
N GLY A 106 -16.41 -10.54 -14.13
CA GLY A 106 -16.65 -11.97 -14.24
C GLY A 106 -17.88 -12.37 -15.08
N ILE A 107 -18.86 -11.49 -15.28
CA ILE A 107 -20.07 -11.76 -16.08
C ILE A 107 -19.93 -11.22 -17.50
N GLY A 108 -19.69 -12.11 -18.47
CA GLY A 108 -19.68 -11.78 -19.90
C GLY A 108 -21.08 -11.79 -20.53
N TYR A 109 -21.17 -11.50 -21.83
CA TYR A 109 -22.44 -11.51 -22.56
C TYR A 109 -23.17 -12.87 -22.50
N VAL A 110 -22.44 -13.98 -22.61
CA VAL A 110 -23.02 -15.34 -22.56
C VAL A 110 -23.63 -15.65 -21.18
N LEU A 111 -22.89 -15.37 -20.10
CA LEU A 111 -23.39 -15.59 -18.74
C LEU A 111 -24.50 -14.61 -18.39
N GLY A 112 -24.38 -13.35 -18.83
CA GLY A 112 -25.39 -12.32 -18.68
C GLY A 112 -26.70 -12.70 -19.39
N GLY A 113 -26.63 -13.26 -20.60
CA GLY A 113 -27.81 -13.75 -21.31
C GLY A 113 -28.55 -14.84 -20.53
N ARG A 114 -27.81 -15.82 -19.98
CA ARG A 114 -28.41 -16.89 -19.14
C ARG A 114 -29.01 -16.39 -17.84
N LEU A 115 -28.46 -15.30 -17.29
CA LEU A 115 -29.00 -14.62 -16.11
C LEU A 115 -30.28 -13.86 -16.46
N VAL A 116 -30.28 -13.12 -17.58
CA VAL A 116 -31.47 -12.42 -18.11
C VAL A 116 -32.61 -13.39 -18.39
N GLU A 117 -32.33 -14.56 -19.00
CA GLU A 117 -33.31 -15.62 -19.23
C GLU A 117 -33.97 -16.14 -17.94
N ARG A 118 -33.25 -16.04 -16.81
CA ARG A 118 -33.75 -16.42 -15.48
C ARG A 118 -34.39 -15.26 -14.71
N GLY A 119 -34.52 -14.09 -15.34
CA GLY A 119 -35.09 -12.88 -14.72
C GLY A 119 -34.09 -12.00 -13.97
N PHE A 120 -32.79 -12.23 -14.13
CA PHE A 120 -31.72 -11.38 -13.57
C PHE A 120 -31.15 -10.47 -14.67
N ASP A 121 -31.94 -9.52 -15.12
CA ASP A 121 -31.61 -8.59 -16.21
C ASP A 121 -30.72 -7.43 -15.75
N LYS A 122 -30.97 -6.93 -14.54
CA LYS A 122 -30.26 -5.80 -13.95
C LYS A 122 -29.32 -6.20 -12.83
N THR A 123 -28.31 -5.37 -12.62
CA THR A 123 -27.29 -5.64 -11.60
C THR A 123 -27.86 -5.59 -10.18
N TYR A 124 -28.82 -4.70 -9.92
CA TYR A 124 -29.43 -4.57 -8.60
C TYR A 124 -30.23 -5.81 -8.19
N VAL A 125 -30.75 -6.58 -9.15
CA VAL A 125 -31.44 -7.85 -8.87
C VAL A 125 -30.45 -8.89 -8.37
N VAL A 126 -29.27 -8.97 -8.99
CA VAL A 126 -28.18 -9.86 -8.55
C VAL A 126 -27.63 -9.43 -7.18
N LEU A 127 -27.50 -8.11 -6.95
CA LEU A 127 -27.16 -7.59 -5.62
C LEU A 127 -28.21 -8.01 -4.57
N GLY A 128 -29.50 -7.86 -4.89
CA GLY A 128 -30.58 -8.29 -4.00
C GLY A 128 -30.45 -9.77 -3.63
N GLN A 129 -30.14 -10.63 -4.60
CA GLN A 129 -29.89 -12.04 -4.36
C GLN A 129 -28.66 -12.27 -3.45
N TYR A 130 -27.58 -11.52 -3.64
CA TYR A 130 -26.40 -11.56 -2.78
C TYR A 130 -26.73 -11.17 -1.32
N LEU A 131 -27.60 -10.17 -1.13
CA LEU A 131 -28.06 -9.74 0.19
C LEU A 131 -28.99 -10.77 0.86
N VAL A 132 -29.83 -11.49 0.09
CA VAL A 132 -30.63 -12.62 0.60
C VAL A 132 -29.74 -13.72 1.18
N PHE A 133 -28.58 -13.97 0.56
CA PHE A 133 -27.57 -14.88 1.08
C PHE A 133 -26.74 -14.30 2.24
N LYS A 134 -27.09 -13.12 2.77
CA LYS A 134 -26.38 -12.44 3.86
C LYS A 134 -24.90 -12.20 3.56
N LYS A 135 -24.57 -11.92 2.29
CA LYS A 135 -23.19 -11.74 1.82
C LYS A 135 -22.31 -13.00 1.98
N ASP A 136 -22.92 -14.19 2.09
CA ASP A 136 -22.20 -15.46 2.14
C ASP A 136 -21.58 -15.77 0.77
N GLU A 137 -20.25 -15.77 0.74
CA GLU A 137 -19.46 -15.99 -0.46
C GLU A 137 -19.72 -17.35 -1.10
N GLN A 138 -19.70 -18.42 -0.31
CA GLN A 138 -19.79 -19.80 -0.83
C GLN A 138 -21.17 -20.07 -1.41
N ARG A 139 -22.23 -19.62 -0.73
CA ARG A 139 -23.62 -19.72 -1.22
C ARG A 139 -23.80 -18.92 -2.51
N PHE A 140 -23.26 -17.71 -2.58
CA PHE A 140 -23.37 -16.89 -3.78
C PHE A 140 -22.63 -17.51 -4.96
N LYS A 141 -21.39 -17.96 -4.76
CA LYS A 141 -20.59 -18.62 -5.81
C LYS A 141 -21.27 -19.88 -6.34
N LYS A 142 -21.78 -20.72 -5.43
CA LYS A 142 -22.54 -21.93 -5.78
C LYS A 142 -23.80 -21.57 -6.57
N TRP A 143 -24.58 -20.58 -6.12
CA TRP A 143 -25.75 -20.11 -6.84
C TRP A 143 -25.40 -19.59 -8.24
N LEU A 144 -24.30 -18.84 -8.39
CA LEU A 144 -23.87 -18.31 -9.68
C LEU A 144 -23.49 -19.43 -10.65
N ASN A 145 -22.85 -20.50 -10.16
CA ASN A 145 -22.57 -21.71 -10.92
C ASN A 145 -23.86 -22.42 -11.34
N ASP A 146 -24.75 -22.71 -10.39
CA ASP A 146 -26.01 -23.43 -10.64
C ASP A 146 -26.93 -22.64 -11.60
N THR A 147 -26.86 -21.31 -11.55
CA THR A 147 -27.72 -20.41 -12.32
C THR A 147 -27.19 -20.14 -13.72
N CYS A 148 -25.92 -19.82 -13.92
CA CYS A 148 -25.40 -19.43 -15.24
C CYS A 148 -24.27 -20.31 -15.77
N GLY A 149 -23.79 -21.27 -14.97
CA GLY A 149 -22.66 -22.11 -15.29
C GLY A 149 -21.32 -21.37 -15.22
N ALA A 150 -21.21 -20.33 -14.37
CA ALA A 150 -19.97 -19.57 -14.22
C ALA A 150 -18.84 -20.46 -13.71
N ASN A 151 -17.61 -20.25 -14.21
CA ASN A 151 -16.42 -20.92 -13.70
C ASN A 151 -15.93 -20.30 -12.38
N ALA A 152 -15.01 -20.98 -11.67
CA ALA A 152 -14.52 -20.52 -10.37
C ALA A 152 -13.90 -19.11 -10.40
N LYS A 153 -13.19 -18.76 -11.47
CA LYS A 153 -12.59 -17.42 -11.62
C LYS A 153 -13.64 -16.33 -11.83
N GLN A 154 -14.63 -16.59 -12.66
CA GLN A 154 -15.74 -15.68 -12.92
C GLN A 154 -16.60 -15.46 -11.68
N GLN A 155 -16.80 -16.52 -10.90
CA GLN A 155 -17.47 -16.46 -9.60
C GLN A 155 -16.70 -15.56 -8.62
N GLU A 156 -15.38 -15.74 -8.52
CA GLU A 156 -14.51 -14.90 -7.69
C GLU A 156 -14.58 -13.43 -8.12
N ASP A 157 -14.33 -13.16 -9.41
CA ASP A 157 -14.29 -11.81 -9.95
C ASP A 157 -15.65 -11.08 -9.74
N CYS A 158 -16.77 -11.79 -9.90
CA CYS A 158 -18.12 -11.27 -9.67
C CYS A 158 -18.38 -11.00 -8.19
N HIS A 159 -18.04 -11.95 -7.31
CA HIS A 159 -18.18 -11.80 -5.87
C HIS A 159 -17.39 -10.61 -5.35
N GLN A 160 -16.11 -10.50 -5.72
CA GLN A 160 -15.25 -9.37 -5.32
C GLN A 160 -15.81 -8.04 -5.82
N CYS A 161 -16.37 -7.99 -7.03
CA CYS A 161 -17.00 -6.79 -7.59
C CYS A 161 -18.19 -6.32 -6.76
N ILE A 162 -19.09 -7.24 -6.40
CA ILE A 162 -20.28 -6.92 -5.62
C ILE A 162 -19.89 -6.57 -4.18
N LYS A 163 -18.94 -7.31 -3.59
CA LYS A 163 -18.42 -7.05 -2.25
C LYS A 163 -17.79 -5.66 -2.15
N GLY A 164 -16.88 -5.30 -3.06
CA GLY A 164 -16.25 -3.99 -3.09
C GLY A 164 -17.25 -2.85 -3.32
N TRP A 165 -18.29 -3.10 -4.13
CA TRP A 165 -19.39 -2.13 -4.28
C TRP A 165 -20.19 -1.97 -2.97
N CYS A 166 -20.50 -3.06 -2.28
CA CYS A 166 -21.18 -3.01 -0.98
C CYS A 166 -20.36 -2.23 0.05
N GLU A 167 -19.05 -2.44 0.12
CA GLU A 167 -18.17 -1.73 1.07
C GLU A 167 -18.12 -0.21 0.82
N ASN A 168 -18.34 0.24 -0.42
CA ASN A 168 -18.31 1.66 -0.78
C ASN A 168 -19.65 2.38 -0.65
N PHE A 169 -20.77 1.67 -0.87
CA PHE A 169 -22.09 2.30 -1.06
C PHE A 169 -23.19 1.81 -0.11
N LEU A 170 -22.94 0.79 0.73
CA LEU A 170 -23.95 0.17 1.60
C LEU A 170 -23.49 0.08 3.06
#